data_AF-A0A349EPX9-F1
#
_entry.id   AF-A0A349EPX9-F1
#
_cell.length_a   1.000
_cell.length_b   1.000
_cell.length_c   1.000
_cell.angle_alpha   90.00
_cell.angle_beta   90.00
_cell.angle_gamma   90.00
#
_symmetry.space_group_name_H-M   'P 1'
#
loop_
_entity.id
_entity.type
_entity.pdbx_description
1 polymer ?
#
loop_
_entity_poly.entity_id
_entity_poly.type
_entity_poly.pdbx_seq_one_letter_code
_entity_poly.pdbx_strand_id
1 'polypeptide(L)' 'MQQKKEVGILNREATRQKLEGTGRTVAGWARSKGFDPERMRNVFRGRFQPRNEEIEALKADGLLVENGHNA' A
#
# COMPACT_ATOMS: atom_id res chain seq x y z
N MET A 1 6.97 -17.31 -23.72
CA MET A 1 5.90 -16.90 -22.80
C MET A 1 6.46 -16.93 -21.38
N GLN A 2 6.46 -15.78 -20.68
CA GLN A 2 6.42 -15.62 -19.21
C GLN A 2 6.89 -14.19 -18.88
N GLN A 3 5.98 -13.22 -19.01
CA GLN A 3 6.15 -11.94 -18.32
C GLN A 3 5.59 -12.11 -16.91
N LYS A 4 6.38 -12.69 -16.00
CA LYS A 4 6.14 -12.54 -14.56
C LYS A 4 6.58 -11.14 -14.15
N LYS A 5 5.76 -10.15 -14.48
CA LYS A 5 5.80 -8.85 -13.83
C LYS A 5 4.58 -8.81 -12.92
N GLU A 6 4.73 -9.28 -11.69
CA GLU A 6 3.88 -8.79 -10.59
C GLU A 6 4.23 -7.31 -10.44
N VAL A 7 3.62 -6.50 -11.31
CA VAL A 7 3.75 -5.05 -11.32
C VAL A 7 3.25 -4.59 -9.96
N GLY A 8 4.11 -3.92 -9.21
CA GLY A 8 3.77 -3.39 -7.90
C GLY A 8 2.51 -2.53 -8.01
N ILE A 9 1.37 -3.11 -7.63
CA ILE A 9 0.07 -2.46 -7.70
C ILE A 9 0.14 -1.19 -6.86
N LEU A 10 0.78 -1.25 -5.68
CA LEU A 10 0.92 -0.12 -4.78
C LEU A 10 1.89 0.98 -5.29
N ASN A 11 1.36 2.15 -5.66
CA ASN A 11 2.12 3.40 -5.68
C ASN A 11 2.34 3.87 -4.25
N ARG A 12 3.51 3.55 -3.70
CA ARG A 12 3.86 3.75 -2.27
C ARG A 12 3.80 5.21 -1.87
N GLU A 13 4.35 6.09 -2.69
CA GLU A 13 4.41 7.52 -2.39
C GLU A 13 3.01 8.13 -2.43
N ALA A 14 2.27 7.92 -3.52
CA ALA A 14 0.92 8.49 -3.66
C ALA A 14 -0.06 7.90 -2.63
N THR A 15 0.01 6.59 -2.37
CA THR A 15 -0.84 5.95 -1.34
C THR A 15 -0.50 6.48 0.06
N ARG A 16 0.79 6.69 0.36
CA ARG A 16 1.20 7.28 1.63
C ARG A 16 0.70 8.71 1.77
N GLN A 17 0.85 9.54 0.74
CA GLN A 17 0.35 10.92 0.73
C GLN A 17 -1.17 10.95 0.90
N LYS A 18 -1.91 10.07 0.22
CA LYS A 18 -3.38 9.97 0.36
C LYS A 18 -3.77 9.57 1.78
N LEU A 19 -3.06 8.63 2.38
CA LEU A 19 -3.27 8.19 3.76
C LEU A 19 -3.00 9.33 4.76
N GLU A 20 -1.85 10.01 4.62
CA GLU A 20 -1.49 11.18 5.45
C GLU A 20 -2.49 12.34 5.27
N GLY A 21 -3.04 12.52 4.07
CA GLY A 21 -4.12 13.48 3.77
C GLY A 21 -5.44 13.20 4.50
N THR A 22 -5.66 11.97 4.98
CA THR A 22 -6.80 11.64 5.86
C THR A 22 -6.55 11.94 7.35
N GLY A 23 -5.39 12.52 7.70
CA GLY A 23 -4.98 12.75 9.09
C GLY A 23 -4.51 11.49 9.83
N ARG A 24 -4.36 10.36 9.13
CA ARG A 24 -3.88 9.09 9.69
C ARG A 24 -2.40 8.91 9.37
N THR A 25 -1.67 8.18 10.21
CA THR A 25 -0.31 7.72 9.90
C THR A 25 -0.35 6.29 9.38
N VAL A 26 0.66 5.86 8.60
CA VAL A 26 0.78 4.47 8.14
C VAL A 26 0.67 3.48 9.30
N ALA A 27 1.32 3.79 10.44
CA ALA A 27 1.29 2.96 11.63
C ALA A 27 -0.09 2.94 12.29
N GLY A 28 -0.78 4.09 12.35
CA GLY A 28 -2.14 4.18 12.88
C GLY A 28 -3.15 3.41 12.04
N TRP A 29 -3.07 3.54 10.71
CA TRP A 29 -3.90 2.77 9.79
C TRP A 29 -3.63 1.26 9.90
N ALA A 30 -2.35 0.85 9.93
CA ALA A 30 -1.98 -0.56 10.08
C ALA A 30 -2.58 -1.16 11.37
N ARG A 31 -2.44 -0.47 12.51
CA ARG A 31 -3.06 -0.91 13.79
C ARG A 31 -4.58 -1.02 13.69
N SER A 32 -5.24 -0.05 13.05
CA SER A 32 -6.69 -0.06 12.85
C SER A 32 -7.19 -1.27 12.04
N LYS A 33 -6.32 -1.88 11.24
CA LYS A 33 -6.63 -3.07 10.42
C LYS A 33 -6.09 -4.37 11.00
N GLY A 34 -5.42 -4.33 12.16
CA GLY A 34 -4.77 -5.50 12.75
C GLY A 34 -3.48 -5.92 12.04
N PHE A 35 -2.88 -5.04 11.22
CA PHE A 35 -1.59 -5.29 10.57
C PHE A 35 -0.42 -4.84 11.43
N ASP A 36 0.74 -5.46 11.18
CA ASP A 36 1.99 -5.05 11.83
C ASP A 36 2.46 -3.66 11.31
N PRO A 37 2.58 -2.65 12.20
CA PRO A 37 2.94 -1.29 11.79
C PRO A 37 4.37 -1.17 11.23
N GLU A 38 5.30 -1.98 11.73
CA GLU A 38 6.70 -1.94 11.31
C GLU A 38 6.86 -2.56 9.91
N ARG A 39 6.22 -3.70 9.69
CA ARG A 39 6.10 -4.34 8.40
C ARG A 39 5.48 -3.39 7.40
N MET A 40 4.37 -2.73 7.74
CA MET A 40 3.72 -1.81 6.82
C MET A 40 4.60 -0.60 6.48
N ARG A 41 5.34 -0.05 7.45
CA ARG A 41 6.37 0.97 7.16
C ARG A 41 7.41 0.47 6.18
N ASN A 42 7.87 -0.77 6.33
CA ASN A 42 8.85 -1.37 5.41
C ASN A 42 8.26 -1.64 4.01
N VAL A 43 6.96 -1.96 3.89
CA VAL A 43 6.25 -2.03 2.60
C VAL A 43 6.24 -0.68 1.90
N PHE A 44 5.88 0.40 2.61
CA PHE A 44 5.89 1.76 2.06
C PHE A 44 7.29 2.30 1.77
N ARG A 45 8.33 1.79 2.45
CA ARG A 45 9.75 2.05 2.15
C ARG A 45 10.31 1.18 1.01
N GLY A 46 9.51 0.27 0.45
CA GLY A 46 9.94 -0.63 -0.63
C GLY A 46 10.86 -1.77 -0.19
N ARG A 47 11.05 -1.99 1.11
CA ARG A 47 11.84 -3.11 1.66
C ARG A 47 11.08 -4.44 1.60
N PHE A 48 9.74 -4.39 1.65
CA PHE A 48 8.88 -5.54 1.47
C PHE A 48 7.85 -5.31 0.38
N GLN A 49 7.38 -6.41 -0.21
CA GLN A 49 6.19 -6.37 -1.07
C GLN A 49 4.92 -6.38 -0.20
N PRO A 50 3.89 -5.62 -0.59
CA PRO A 50 2.59 -5.67 0.07
C PRO A 50 1.97 -7.06 -0.14
N ARG A 51 1.28 -7.57 0.89
CA ARG A 51 0.45 -8.77 0.77
C ARG A 51 -0.89 -8.42 0.12
N ASN A 52 -1.57 -9.42 -0.42
CA ASN A 52 -2.90 -9.25 -1.00
C ASN A 52 -3.88 -8.64 0.01
N GLU A 53 -3.88 -9.13 1.27
CA GLU A 53 -4.74 -8.58 2.34
C GLU A 53 -4.50 -7.07 2.59
N GLU A 54 -3.26 -6.59 2.43
CA GLU A 54 -2.90 -5.18 2.63
C GLU A 54 -3.32 -4.32 1.45
N ILE A 55 -3.20 -4.85 0.23
CA ILE A 55 -3.71 -4.22 -0.99
C ILE A 55 -5.24 -4.10 -0.93
N GLU A 56 -5.93 -5.19 -0.56
CA GLU A 56 -7.39 -5.20 -0.44
C GLU A 56 -7.88 -4.24 0.65
N ALA A 57 -7.20 -4.18 1.79
CA ALA A 57 -7.52 -3.21 2.84
C ALA A 57 -7.32 -1.76 2.37
N LEU A 58 -6.21 -1.46 1.69
CA LEU A 58 -5.97 -0.12 1.12
C LEU A 58 -7.04 0.23 0.08
N LYS A 59 -7.48 -0.74 -0.74
CA LYS A 59 -8.54 -0.56 -1.74
C LYS A 59 -9.90 -0.32 -1.06
N ALA A 60 -10.22 -1.08 -0.01
CA ALA A 60 -11.45 -0.95 0.74
C ALA A 60 -11.57 0.41 1.47
N ASP A 61 -10.45 0.96 1.96
CA ASP A 61 -10.41 2.34 2.51
C ASP A 61 -10.35 3.42 1.41
N GLY A 62 -10.32 3.06 0.13
CA GLY A 62 -10.12 3.99 -0.97
C GLY A 62 -8.77 4.70 -0.95
N LEU A 63 -7.78 4.15 -0.24
CA LEU A 63 -6.44 4.71 -0.09
C LEU A 63 -5.47 4.23 -1.16
N LEU A 64 -5.68 3.02 -1.70
CA LEU A 64 -4.82 2.45 -2.72
C LEU A 64 -4.74 3.38 -3.93
N VAL A 65 -3.52 3.83 -4.23
CA VAL A 65 -3.18 4.43 -5.51
C VAL A 65 -2.39 3.40 -6.28
N GLU A 66 -2.89 3.02 -7.46
CA GLU A 66 -2.22 2.04 -8.29
C GLU A 66 -1.04 2.71 -9.04
N ASN A 67 0.11 2.05 -9.17
CA ASN A 67 1.14 2.53 -10.10
C ASN A 67 0.51 2.48 -11.50
N GLY A 68 0.25 3.65 -12.08
CA GLY A 68 -0.47 3.77 -13.33
C GLY A 68 0.14 2.88 -14.41
N HIS A 69 -0.62 1.87 -14.86
CA HIS A 69 -0.68 1.66 -16.30
C HIS A 69 -1.42 2.88 -16.85
N ASN A 70 -0.65 3.89 -17.25
CA ASN A 70 -1.13 4.84 -18.23
C ASN A 70 -1.26 4.01 -19.52
N ALA A 71 -2.48 3.53 -19.79
CA ALA A 71 -2.88 3.00 -21.08
C ALA A 71 -3.45 4.15 -21.90
#